data_AF-A0A1D2S645-F1
#
_entry.id   AF-A0A1D2S645-F1
#
_cell.length_a   1.000
_cell.length_b   1.000
_cell.length_c   1.000
_cell.angle_alpha   90.00
_cell.angle_beta   90.00
_cell.angle_gamma   90.00
#
_symmetry.space_group_name_H-M   'P 1'
#
loop_
_entity.id
_entity.type
_entity.pdbx_description
1 polymer ?
#
loop_
_entity_poly.entity_id
_entity_poly.type
_entity_poly.pdbx_seq_one_letter_code
_entity_poly.pdbx_strand_id
1 'polypeptide(L)'
;MGALLFERKARGMALTHTGHQFLRHAQQIEVAMRNARDALASRPHAVTGSLNIGVSNLMVGYYLPFLLERFRRVFPRIEVHITEDRRDYLEHLLVSGELDVALIAVSQLQNFRALETETILRSGWRVWCPVNHRLADEKQIDADALVRESLILLESDELGETTTGL
;
A
#
# COMPACT_ATOMS: atom_id res chain seq x y z
N MET A 1 -19.92 -14.69 25.59
CA MET A 1 -18.88 -13.71 26.01
C MET A 1 -19.55 -12.34 26.10
N GLY A 2 -19.48 -11.66 27.25
CA GLY A 2 -20.20 -10.41 27.51
C GLY A 2 -19.31 -9.18 27.41
N ALA A 3 -18.93 -8.78 26.20
CA ALA A 3 -18.19 -7.54 25.95
C ALA A 3 -19.10 -6.49 25.30
N LEU A 4 -19.10 -5.27 25.82
CA LEU A 4 -19.78 -4.13 25.21
C LEU A 4 -19.00 -3.72 23.96
N LEU A 5 -19.57 -3.96 22.78
CA LEU A 5 -18.94 -3.60 21.49
C LEU A 5 -19.34 -2.19 21.04
N PHE A 6 -20.48 -1.71 21.52
CA PHE A 6 -21.00 -0.40 21.17
C PHE A 6 -21.34 0.40 22.42
N GLU A 7 -21.12 1.71 22.33
CA GLU A 7 -21.57 2.69 23.31
C GLU A 7 -22.52 3.68 22.63
N ARG A 8 -23.55 4.09 23.37
CA ARG A 8 -24.52 5.08 22.89
C ARG A 8 -23.99 6.49 23.20
N LYS A 9 -23.80 7.30 22.17
CA LYS A 9 -23.49 8.73 22.26
C LYS A 9 -24.69 9.57 21.86
N ALA A 10 -24.66 10.86 22.18
CA ALA A 10 -25.75 11.80 21.87
C ALA A 10 -26.10 11.88 20.37
N ARG A 11 -25.17 11.51 19.48
CA ARG A 11 -25.32 11.52 18.01
C ARG A 11 -25.42 10.13 17.36
N GLY A 12 -25.52 9.04 18.14
CA GLY A 12 -25.66 7.70 17.59
C GLY A 12 -24.88 6.63 18.34
N MET A 13 -24.57 5.53 17.66
CA MET A 13 -23.78 4.43 18.20
C MET A 13 -22.31 4.60 17.80
N ALA A 14 -21.40 4.43 18.74
CA ALA A 14 -19.96 4.37 18.48
C ALA A 14 -19.42 3.02 18.93
N LEU A 15 -18.35 2.54 18.30
CA LEU A 15 -17.65 1.35 18.76
C LEU A 15 -16.90 1.66 20.05
N THR A 16 -16.91 0.72 20.99
CA THR A 16 -16.00 0.74 22.13
C THR A 16 -14.60 0.31 21.67
N HIS A 17 -13.61 0.45 22.54
CA HIS A 17 -12.26 -0.08 22.27
C HIS A 17 -12.28 -1.58 21.94
N THR A 18 -13.04 -2.38 22.70
CA THR A 18 -13.25 -3.81 22.42
C THR A 18 -14.08 -4.03 21.15
N GLY A 19 -15.00 -3.11 20.84
CA GLY A 19 -15.75 -3.08 19.58
C GLY A 19 -14.85 -2.96 18.36
N HIS A 20 -13.85 -2.07 18.39
CA HIS A 20 -12.87 -1.96 17.31
C HIS A 20 -12.00 -3.21 17.17
N GLN A 21 -11.57 -3.82 18.27
CA GLN A 21 -10.82 -5.10 18.23
C GLN A 21 -11.68 -6.24 17.66
N PHE A 22 -12.95 -6.31 18.05
CA PHE A 22 -13.87 -7.32 17.53
C PHE A 22 -14.21 -7.10 16.06
N LEU A 23 -14.42 -5.85 15.64
CA LEU A 23 -14.70 -5.51 14.24
C LEU A 23 -13.61 -6.04 13.31
N ARG A 24 -12.34 -5.87 13.70
CA ARG A 24 -11.19 -6.44 12.98
C ARG A 24 -11.33 -7.95 12.77
N HIS A 25 -11.65 -8.69 13.82
CA HIS A 25 -11.85 -10.14 13.72
C HIS A 25 -13.09 -10.51 12.91
N ALA A 26 -14.17 -9.73 13.01
CA ALA A 26 -15.39 -9.95 12.24
C ALA A 26 -15.16 -9.76 10.74
N GLN A 27 -14.43 -8.72 10.34
CA GLN A 27 -14.02 -8.48 8.95
C GLN A 27 -13.14 -9.62 8.42
N GLN A 28 -12.16 -10.07 9.19
CA GLN A 28 -11.33 -11.24 8.84
C GLN A 28 -12.15 -12.53 8.68
N ILE A 29 -13.13 -12.77 9.56
CA ILE A 29 -14.03 -13.92 9.44
C ILE A 29 -14.88 -13.82 8.17
N GLU A 30 -15.39 -12.62 7.84
CA GLU A 30 -16.18 -12.42 6.62
C GLU A 30 -15.34 -12.71 5.36
N VAL A 31 -14.11 -12.20 5.31
CA VAL A 31 -13.15 -12.48 4.23
C VAL A 31 -12.87 -13.98 4.13
N ALA A 32 -12.57 -14.65 5.25
CA ALA A 32 -12.31 -16.08 5.28
C ALA A 32 -13.52 -16.90 4.81
N MET A 33 -14.74 -16.52 5.22
CA MET A 33 -15.97 -17.15 4.77
C MET A 33 -16.23 -16.96 3.28
N ARG A 34 -15.98 -15.76 2.75
CA ARG A 34 -16.07 -15.48 1.30
C ARG A 34 -15.08 -16.36 0.52
N ASN A 35 -13.82 -16.38 0.93
CA ASN A 35 -12.78 -17.20 0.31
C ASN A 35 -13.11 -18.70 0.36
N ALA A 36 -13.64 -19.19 1.48
CA ALA A 36 -14.06 -20.59 1.60
C ALA A 36 -15.22 -20.94 0.66
N ARG A 37 -16.20 -20.03 0.51
CA ARG A 37 -17.30 -20.20 -0.46
C ARG A 37 -16.79 -20.22 -1.90
N ASP A 38 -15.86 -19.32 -2.23
CA ASP A 38 -15.26 -19.24 -3.57
C ASP A 38 -14.42 -20.47 -3.90
N ALA A 39 -13.66 -20.99 -2.93
CA ALA A 39 -12.90 -22.23 -3.07
C ALA A 39 -13.80 -23.45 -3.33
N LEU A 40 -14.96 -23.53 -2.68
CA LEU A 40 -15.93 -24.62 -2.88
C LEU A 40 -16.76 -24.47 -4.16
N ALA A 41 -16.97 -23.24 -4.63
CA ALA A 41 -17.69 -22.96 -5.88
C ALA A 41 -16.84 -23.17 -7.14
N SER A 42 -15.51 -23.24 -6.99
CA SER A 42 -14.57 -23.34 -8.09
C SER A 42 -14.53 -24.74 -8.71
N ARG A 43 -15.24 -24.92 -9.84
CA ARG A 43 -14.85 -25.92 -10.85
C ARG A 43 -13.46 -25.55 -11.43
N PRO A 44 -12.68 -26.48 -11.99
CA PRO A 44 -11.23 -26.33 -12.18
C PRO A 44 -10.70 -25.17 -13.05
N HIS A 45 -11.52 -24.29 -13.63
CA HIS A 45 -11.08 -23.36 -14.68
C HIS A 45 -11.55 -21.90 -14.56
N ALA A 46 -12.13 -21.47 -13.45
CA ALA A 46 -12.47 -20.05 -13.29
C ALA A 46 -12.41 -19.59 -11.84
N VAL A 47 -11.29 -18.99 -11.44
CA VAL A 47 -11.21 -18.21 -10.21
C VAL A 47 -12.14 -17.00 -10.35
N THR A 48 -13.10 -16.88 -9.45
CA THR A 48 -14.07 -15.79 -9.36
C THR A 48 -14.03 -15.19 -7.97
N GLY A 49 -14.25 -13.89 -7.82
CA GLY A 49 -14.25 -13.21 -6.53
C GLY A 49 -13.87 -11.74 -6.65
N SER A 50 -13.46 -11.13 -5.54
CA SER A 50 -12.96 -9.76 -5.48
C SER A 50 -11.54 -9.72 -4.95
N LEU A 51 -10.74 -8.76 -5.43
CA LEU A 51 -9.40 -8.45 -4.93
C LEU A 51 -9.34 -6.97 -4.56
N ASN A 52 -9.09 -6.66 -3.30
CA ASN A 52 -8.96 -5.31 -2.78
C ASN A 52 -7.47 -4.93 -2.68
N ILE A 53 -7.05 -3.97 -3.51
CA ILE A 53 -5.65 -3.55 -3.65
C ILE A 53 -5.48 -2.14 -3.10
N GLY A 54 -4.58 -1.97 -2.13
CA GLY A 54 -4.08 -0.68 -1.70
C GLY A 54 -2.93 -0.22 -2.58
N VAL A 55 -2.82 1.08 -2.83
CA VAL A 55 -1.70 1.62 -3.61
C VAL A 55 -1.26 2.97 -3.03
N SER A 56 0.04 3.18 -2.85
CA SER A 56 0.55 4.51 -2.51
C SER A 56 0.60 5.41 -3.75
N ASN A 57 0.55 6.72 -3.55
CA ASN A 57 0.47 7.73 -4.63
C ASN A 57 1.55 7.55 -5.71
N LEU A 58 2.80 7.27 -5.33
CA LEU A 58 3.87 7.04 -6.31
C LEU A 58 3.68 5.77 -7.15
N MET A 59 2.94 4.78 -6.65
CA MET A 59 2.76 3.49 -7.29
C MET A 59 1.54 3.47 -8.24
N VAL A 60 0.50 4.28 -7.98
CA VAL A 60 -0.74 4.29 -8.78
C VAL A 60 -0.48 4.65 -10.24
N GLY A 61 0.33 5.67 -10.50
CA GLY A 61 0.52 6.23 -11.84
C GLY A 61 1.49 5.44 -12.70
N TYR A 62 2.46 4.75 -12.08
CA TYR A 62 3.60 4.16 -12.80
C TYR A 62 3.52 2.64 -12.95
N TYR A 63 2.98 1.92 -11.96
CA TYR A 63 3.10 0.45 -11.91
C TYR A 63 1.78 -0.28 -11.95
N LEU A 64 0.75 0.25 -11.28
CA LEU A 64 -0.53 -0.41 -11.15
C LEU A 64 -1.19 -0.73 -12.52
N PRO A 65 -1.20 0.16 -13.53
CA PRO A 65 -1.84 -0.13 -14.82
C PRO A 65 -1.28 -1.37 -15.52
N PHE A 66 0.05 -1.52 -15.53
CA PHE A 66 0.72 -2.67 -16.16
C PHE A 66 0.42 -3.99 -15.44
N LEU A 67 0.43 -3.97 -14.11
CA LEU A 67 0.10 -5.15 -13.30
C LEU A 67 -1.36 -5.56 -13.49
N LEU A 68 -2.29 -4.58 -13.50
CA LEU A 68 -3.72 -4.83 -13.69
C LEU A 68 -4.03 -5.39 -15.08
N GLU A 69 -3.40 -4.89 -16.14
CA GLU A 69 -3.61 -5.40 -17.50
C GLU A 69 -3.29 -6.90 -17.57
N ARG A 70 -2.11 -7.29 -17.06
CA ARG A 70 -1.69 -8.69 -17.03
C ARG A 70 -2.59 -9.53 -16.13
N PHE A 71 -2.97 -9.01 -14.96
CA PHE A 71 -3.83 -9.71 -14.01
C PHE A 71 -5.22 -9.98 -14.59
N ARG A 72 -5.88 -8.96 -15.16
CA ARG A 72 -7.23 -9.10 -15.75
C ARG A 72 -7.26 -10.05 -16.94
N ARG A 73 -6.16 -10.20 -17.68
CA ARG A 73 -6.06 -11.19 -18.76
C ARG A 73 -6.03 -12.62 -18.25
N VAL A 74 -5.36 -12.86 -17.12
CA VAL A 74 -5.23 -14.19 -16.50
C VAL A 74 -6.47 -14.53 -15.65
N PHE A 75 -7.04 -13.53 -14.98
CA PHE A 75 -8.17 -13.67 -14.06
C PHE A 75 -9.33 -12.73 -14.44
N PRO A 76 -9.99 -12.95 -15.58
CA PRO A 76 -11.00 -12.02 -16.11
C PRO A 76 -12.29 -11.95 -15.29
N ARG A 77 -12.48 -12.87 -14.33
CA ARG A 77 -13.68 -12.93 -13.47
C ARG A 77 -13.42 -12.48 -12.03
N ILE A 78 -12.25 -11.92 -11.76
CA ILE A 78 -11.96 -11.26 -10.48
C ILE A 78 -12.27 -9.78 -10.63
N GLU A 79 -13.14 -9.26 -9.76
CA GLU A 79 -13.39 -7.84 -9.63
C GLU A 79 -12.27 -7.20 -8.80
N VAL A 80 -11.66 -6.13 -9.31
CA VAL A 80 -10.54 -5.48 -8.63
C VAL A 80 -10.99 -4.13 -8.10
N HIS A 81 -10.88 -3.94 -6.79
CA HIS A 81 -11.10 -2.66 -6.12
C HIS A 81 -9.75 -2.04 -5.76
N ILE A 82 -9.60 -0.74 -6.00
CA ILE A 82 -8.35 -0.02 -5.78
C ILE A 82 -8.61 1.10 -4.78
N THR A 83 -7.81 1.14 -3.74
CA THR A 83 -7.79 2.22 -2.74
C THR A 83 -6.42 2.89 -2.80
N GLU A 84 -6.41 4.17 -3.16
CA GLU A 84 -5.21 4.99 -3.10
C GLU A 84 -5.18 5.77 -1.77
N ASP A 85 -4.12 5.59 -0.99
CA ASP A 85 -3.95 6.33 0.26
C ASP A 85 -2.47 6.33 0.71
N ARG A 86 -2.20 7.00 1.84
CA ARG A 86 -0.93 6.99 2.54
C ARG A 86 -0.64 5.62 3.14
N ARG A 87 0.65 5.28 3.22
CA ARG A 87 1.16 4.03 3.78
C ARG A 87 0.47 3.65 5.10
N ASP A 88 0.44 4.57 6.05
CA ASP A 88 -0.07 4.36 7.41
C ASP A 88 -1.52 3.86 7.40
N TYR A 89 -2.33 4.42 6.50
CA TYR A 89 -3.72 4.03 6.33
C TYR A 89 -3.85 2.69 5.60
N LEU A 90 -3.07 2.47 4.55
CA LEU A 90 -3.05 1.18 3.84
C LEU A 90 -2.61 0.03 4.75
N GLU A 91 -1.61 0.23 5.60
CA GLU A 91 -1.18 -0.75 6.61
C GLU A 91 -2.30 -1.05 7.62
N HIS A 92 -3.02 -0.03 8.08
CA HIS A 92 -4.19 -0.22 8.94
C HIS A 92 -5.26 -1.08 8.23
N LEU A 93 -5.55 -0.80 6.96
CA LEU A 93 -6.53 -1.56 6.19
C LEU A 93 -6.10 -3.03 5.96
N LEU A 94 -4.81 -3.28 5.70
CA LEU A 94 -4.26 -4.64 5.61
C LEU A 94 -4.42 -5.41 6.93
N VAL A 95 -4.07 -4.79 8.06
CA VAL A 95 -4.22 -5.41 9.39
C VAL A 95 -5.70 -5.67 9.71
N SER A 96 -6.61 -4.84 9.20
CA SER A 96 -8.05 -5.01 9.36
C SER A 96 -8.68 -6.09 8.45
N GLY A 97 -7.99 -6.48 7.37
CA GLY A 97 -8.51 -7.39 6.35
C GLY A 97 -9.45 -6.71 5.33
N GLU A 98 -9.50 -5.38 5.32
CA GLU A 98 -10.21 -4.62 4.28
C GLU A 98 -9.46 -4.61 2.95
N LEU A 99 -8.12 -4.66 3.01
CA LEU A 99 -7.25 -4.88 1.86
C LEU A 99 -6.68 -6.30 1.87
N ASP A 100 -6.57 -6.89 0.67
CA ASP A 100 -5.92 -8.18 0.48
C ASP A 100 -4.40 -8.02 0.25
N VAL A 101 -4.01 -6.93 -0.43
CA VAL A 101 -2.61 -6.61 -0.76
C VAL A 101 -2.45 -5.09 -0.90
N ALA A 102 -1.23 -4.58 -0.67
CA ALA A 102 -0.90 -3.19 -0.99
C ALA A 102 0.44 -3.08 -1.73
N LEU A 103 0.48 -2.17 -2.71
CA LEU A 103 1.69 -1.75 -3.41
C LEU A 103 2.15 -0.42 -2.83
N ILE A 104 3.23 -0.46 -2.06
CA ILE A 104 3.73 0.69 -1.30
C ILE A 104 5.19 0.89 -1.70
N ALA A 105 5.55 2.12 -2.04
CA ALA A 105 6.94 2.52 -2.10
C ALA A 105 7.51 2.53 -0.66
N VAL A 106 8.76 2.12 -0.47
CA VAL A 106 9.37 2.14 0.85
C VAL A 106 10.82 2.59 0.74
N SER A 107 11.18 3.60 1.52
CA SER A 107 12.55 4.07 1.65
C SER A 107 13.25 3.32 2.78
N GLN A 108 13.81 2.16 2.46
CA GLN A 108 14.45 1.22 3.39
C GLN A 108 13.54 0.65 4.50
N LEU A 109 13.86 -0.58 4.90
CA LEU A 109 12.99 -1.48 5.67
C LEU A 109 12.65 -0.89 7.07
N GLN A 110 11.48 -0.27 7.22
CA GLN A 110 10.94 0.09 8.53
C GLN A 110 9.87 -0.94 8.97
N ASN A 111 10.20 -1.69 10.02
CA ASN A 111 9.35 -2.55 10.88
C ASN A 111 8.12 -3.23 10.24
N PHE A 112 8.34 -4.32 9.50
CA PHE A 112 7.28 -5.22 8.98
C PHE A 112 6.76 -6.23 10.01
N ARG A 113 6.63 -5.85 11.29
CA ARG A 113 6.40 -6.84 12.36
C ARG A 113 5.02 -7.51 12.35
N ALA A 114 4.11 -7.07 11.48
CA ALA A 114 2.75 -7.61 11.35
C ALA A 114 2.33 -7.93 9.90
N LEU A 115 3.18 -7.70 8.90
CA LEU A 115 2.84 -7.84 7.48
C LEU A 115 3.94 -8.60 6.75
N GLU A 116 3.53 -9.58 5.95
CA GLU A 116 4.42 -10.21 4.97
C GLU A 116 4.72 -9.22 3.85
N THR A 117 5.99 -9.15 3.43
CA THR A 117 6.41 -8.21 2.38
C THR A 117 7.28 -8.87 1.34
N GLU A 118 7.03 -8.50 0.08
CA GLU A 118 7.81 -8.93 -1.07
C GLU A 118 8.26 -7.71 -1.87
N THR A 119 9.56 -7.64 -2.16
CA THR A 119 10.11 -6.55 -2.98
C THR A 119 9.89 -6.86 -4.47
N ILE A 120 9.01 -6.10 -5.11
CA ILE A 120 8.71 -6.27 -6.54
C ILE A 120 9.74 -5.54 -7.43
N LEU A 121 10.23 -4.39 -6.96
CA LEU A 121 11.16 -3.54 -7.70
C LEU A 121 12.08 -2.76 -6.74
N ARG A 122 13.32 -2.51 -7.16
CA ARG A 122 14.17 -1.47 -6.60
C ARG A 122 14.47 -0.42 -7.67
N SER A 123 14.18 0.85 -7.37
CA SER A 123 14.62 1.97 -8.20
C SER A 123 15.83 2.64 -7.56
N GLY A 124 16.82 2.98 -8.39
CA GLY A 124 17.93 3.84 -7.96
C GLY A 124 17.51 5.30 -7.96
N TRP A 125 18.09 6.08 -7.04
CA TRP A 125 17.99 7.54 -7.07
C TRP A 125 18.67 8.08 -8.32
N ARG A 126 18.06 9.08 -8.94
CA ARG A 126 18.61 9.80 -10.09
C ARG A 126 18.42 11.29 -9.88
N VAL A 127 19.37 12.07 -10.41
CA VAL A 127 19.38 13.52 -10.34
C VAL A 127 19.06 14.07 -11.73
N TRP A 128 18.07 14.94 -11.81
CA TRP A 128 17.81 15.75 -13.01
C TRP A 128 18.37 17.14 -12.79
N CYS A 129 19.17 17.62 -13.73
CA CYS A 129 19.75 18.96 -13.69
C CYS A 129 19.78 19.58 -15.10
N PRO A 130 19.93 20.91 -15.21
CA PRO A 130 20.12 21.56 -16.51
C PRO A 130 21.30 20.95 -17.28
N VAL A 131 21.23 20.95 -18.62
CA VAL A 131 22.28 20.36 -19.48
C VAL A 131 23.68 20.95 -19.27
N ASN A 132 23.76 22.18 -18.77
CA ASN A 132 25.02 22.88 -18.49
C ASN A 132 25.40 22.84 -17.00
N HIS A 133 24.73 22.02 -16.19
CA HIS A 133 25.02 21.91 -14.78
C HIS A 133 26.35 21.18 -14.56
N ARG A 134 27.11 21.58 -13.54
CA ARG A 134 28.43 20.99 -13.21
C ARG A 134 28.38 19.46 -13.06
N LEU A 135 27.26 18.94 -12.55
CA LEU A 135 27.03 17.51 -12.32
C LEU A 135 26.44 16.76 -13.53
N ALA A 136 26.19 17.41 -14.67
CA ALA A 136 25.50 16.81 -15.80
C ALA A 136 26.30 15.68 -16.48
N ASP A 137 27.64 15.81 -16.50
CA ASP A 137 28.54 14.82 -17.10
C ASP A 137 29.03 13.76 -16.11
N GLU A 138 28.67 13.88 -14.83
CA GLU A 138 29.09 12.96 -13.79
C GLU A 138 28.30 11.66 -13.85
N LYS A 139 29.01 10.53 -13.97
CA LYS A 139 28.39 9.19 -13.98
C LYS A 139 27.90 8.75 -12.60
N GLN A 140 28.50 9.30 -11.55
CA GLN A 140 28.16 9.04 -10.16
C GLN A 140 28.30 10.34 -9.39
N ILE A 141 27.30 10.64 -8.56
CA ILE A 141 27.24 11.86 -7.78
C ILE A 141 27.20 11.46 -6.31
N ASP A 142 28.16 11.92 -5.53
CA ASP A 142 28.17 11.76 -4.09
C ASP A 142 27.07 12.63 -3.45
N ALA A 143 26.46 12.15 -2.36
CA ALA A 143 25.47 12.91 -1.61
C ALA A 143 26.04 14.26 -1.13
N ASP A 144 27.31 14.30 -0.71
CA ASP A 144 28.00 15.52 -0.29
C ASP A 144 28.14 16.57 -1.39
N ALA A 145 28.08 16.15 -2.66
CA ALA A 145 28.08 17.05 -3.80
C ALA A 145 26.70 17.68 -4.01
N LEU A 146 25.61 17.00 -3.62
CA LEU A 146 24.23 17.47 -3.76
C LEU A 146 23.83 18.45 -2.65
N VAL A 147 24.35 18.26 -1.43
CA VAL A 147 24.09 19.16 -0.28
C VAL A 147 24.52 20.60 -0.57
N ARG A 148 25.48 20.79 -1.49
CA ARG A 148 25.99 22.11 -1.87
C ARG A 148 25.21 22.79 -3.00
N GLU A 149 24.26 22.09 -3.61
CA GLU A 149 23.45 22.59 -4.73
C GLU A 149 22.07 23.07 -4.26
N SER A 150 21.42 23.94 -5.04
CA SER A 150 20.02 24.30 -4.78
C SER A 150 19.10 23.20 -5.30
N LEU A 151 18.51 22.43 -4.38
CA LEU A 151 17.65 21.28 -4.72
C LEU A 151 16.18 21.68 -4.78
N ILE A 152 15.49 21.20 -5.82
CA ILE A 152 14.02 21.18 -5.88
C ILE A 152 13.62 19.75 -5.51
N LEU A 153 13.08 19.58 -4.31
CA LEU A 153 12.63 18.29 -3.81
C LEU A 153 11.11 18.21 -3.90
N LEU A 154 10.62 17.04 -4.31
CA LEU A 154 9.21 16.73 -4.19
C LEU A 154 8.93 16.40 -2.73
N GLU A 155 8.10 17.21 -2.09
CA GLU A 155 7.49 16.85 -0.82
C GLU A 155 6.49 15.73 -1.10
N SER A 156 6.97 14.49 -1.01
CA SER A 156 6.10 13.32 -0.94
C SER A 156 6.37 12.63 0.40
N ASP A 157 5.33 12.00 0.95
CA ASP A 157 5.31 11.47 2.31
C ASP A 157 6.49 10.54 2.64
N GLU A 158 7.16 9.96 1.65
CA GLU A 158 8.36 9.11 1.84
C GLU A 158 9.68 9.82 1.51
N LEU A 159 9.67 10.81 0.60
CA LEU A 159 10.86 11.57 0.22
C LEU A 159 11.25 12.56 1.32
N GLY A 160 10.28 13.14 2.05
CA GLY A 160 10.54 14.08 3.13
C GLY A 160 11.34 13.48 4.28
N GLU A 161 11.04 12.23 4.68
CA GLU A 161 11.75 11.56 5.78
C GLU A 161 13.17 11.12 5.40
N THR A 162 13.42 10.79 4.11
CA THR A 162 14.76 10.39 3.66
C THR A 162 15.66 11.53 3.22
N THR A 163 15.10 12.63 2.72
CA THR A 163 15.90 13.78 2.27
C THR A 163 16.26 14.75 3.40
N THR A 164 15.48 14.80 4.48
CA THR A 164 15.78 15.64 5.65
C THR A 164 16.87 15.03 6.56
N GLY A 165 17.32 13.80 6.26
CA GLY A 165 18.41 13.12 6.96
C GLY A 165 19.80 13.25 6.30
N LEU A 166 19.90 14.02 5.21
CA LEU A 166 21.17 14.43 4.57
C LEU A 166 21.52 15.85 5.01
#